data_AF-A0A7K1BPS3-F1
#
_entry.id   AF-A0A7K1BPS3-F1
#
_cell.length_a   1.000
_cell.length_b   1.000
_cell.length_c   1.000
_cell.angle_alpha   90.00
_cell.angle_beta   90.00
_cell.angle_gamma   90.00
#
_symmetry.space_group_name_H-M   'P 1'
#
loop_
_entity.id
_entity.type
_entity.pdbx_description
1 polymer ?
#
loop_
_entity_poly.entity_id
_entity_poly.type
_entity_poly.pdbx_seq_one_letter_code
_entity_poly.pdbx_strand_id
1 'polypeptide(L)'
;MSMLERLPDLEREHTEIEGSLADPAMISDQKRYAELNRRYRDLGELVSRLRDLGQATEDLAAAREMFTDSDGDDREMLRDEIDTAEAAIERLDEEIKVLLLPKDPNNDRNVIVELRGAEGGEEANLFARDLFEMYRGFATKQSWKFEIMDAQVSDLGGYSDVTFRLAGDGVWSK
;
A
#
# COMPACT_ATOMS: atom_id res chain seq x y z
N MET A 1 -1.35 -2.17 -26.59
CA MET A 1 -2.61 -2.06 -25.83
C MET A 1 -2.45 -0.91 -24.87
N SER A 2 -3.34 0.08 -24.92
CA SER A 2 -3.37 1.17 -23.95
C SER A 2 -3.74 0.61 -22.58
N MET A 3 -3.21 1.16 -21.49
CA MET A 3 -3.53 0.69 -20.12
C MET A 3 -5.03 0.76 -19.83
N LEU A 4 -5.72 1.76 -20.41
CA LEU A 4 -7.17 1.94 -20.31
C LEU A 4 -7.98 0.81 -20.97
N GLU A 5 -7.44 0.11 -21.97
CA GLU A 5 -8.13 -1.03 -22.60
C GLU A 5 -8.32 -2.20 -21.63
N ARG A 6 -7.51 -2.27 -20.57
CA ARG A 6 -7.61 -3.30 -19.53
C ARG A 6 -8.60 -2.95 -18.43
N LEU A 7 -9.04 -1.69 -18.33
CA LEU A 7 -9.91 -1.23 -17.26
C LEU A 7 -11.21 -2.06 -17.14
N PRO A 8 -11.95 -2.37 -18.22
CA PRO A 8 -13.21 -3.12 -18.11
C PRO A 8 -13.03 -4.52 -17.53
N ASP A 9 -11.93 -5.20 -17.89
CA ASP A 9 -11.62 -6.52 -17.34
C ASP A 9 -11.23 -6.46 -15.86
N LEU A 10 -10.45 -5.45 -15.47
CA LEU A 10 -10.04 -5.23 -14.09
C LEU A 10 -11.23 -4.84 -13.19
N GLU A 11 -12.15 -4.01 -13.70
CA GLU A 11 -13.39 -3.65 -13.00
C GLU A 11 -14.29 -4.86 -12.80
N ARG A 12 -14.46 -5.68 -13.85
CA ARG A 12 -15.23 -6.91 -13.76
C ARG A 12 -14.66 -7.86 -12.71
N GLU A 13 -13.34 -8.07 -12.72
CA GLU A 13 -12.67 -8.87 -11.70
C GLU A 13 -12.87 -8.29 -10.30
N HIS A 14 -12.79 -6.96 -10.14
CA HIS A 14 -12.98 -6.30 -8.85
C HIS A 14 -14.39 -6.53 -8.30
N THR A 15 -15.42 -6.38 -9.13
CA THR A 15 -16.81 -6.66 -8.77
C THR A 15 -17.06 -8.15 -8.47
N GLU A 16 -16.44 -9.07 -9.23
CA GLU A 16 -16.53 -10.51 -8.96
C GLU A 16 -15.94 -10.88 -7.58
N ILE A 17 -14.81 -10.25 -7.20
CA ILE A 17 -14.19 -10.44 -5.89
C ILE A 17 -15.06 -9.82 -4.79
N GLU A 18 -15.60 -8.62 -5.01
CA GLU A 18 -16.51 -7.94 -4.07
C GLU A 18 -17.73 -8.83 -3.74
N GLY A 19 -18.36 -9.40 -4.78
CA GLY A 19 -19.47 -10.32 -4.61
C GLY A 19 -19.08 -11.59 -3.85
N SER A 20 -17.86 -12.10 -4.06
CA SER A 20 -17.34 -13.26 -3.33
C SER A 20 -17.09 -12.94 -1.85
N LEU A 21 -16.60 -11.74 -1.53
CA LEU A 21 -16.36 -11.30 -0.15
C LEU A 21 -17.66 -11.08 0.64
N ALA A 22 -18.76 -10.76 -0.05
CA ALA A 22 -20.08 -10.64 0.53
C ALA A 22 -20.75 -11.98 0.86
N ASP A 23 -20.24 -13.11 0.35
CA ASP A 23 -20.77 -14.45 0.62
C ASP A 23 -20.45 -14.91 2.06
N PRO A 24 -21.46 -15.18 2.91
CA PRO A 24 -21.24 -15.70 4.26
C PRO A 24 -20.42 -17.00 4.31
N ALA A 25 -20.44 -17.82 3.25
CA ALA A 25 -19.63 -19.03 3.18
C ALA A 25 -18.13 -18.71 3.15
N MET A 26 -17.70 -17.58 2.55
CA MET A 26 -16.30 -17.15 2.55
C MET A 26 -15.79 -16.72 3.92
N ILE A 27 -16.66 -16.23 4.80
CA ILE A 27 -16.29 -15.82 6.17
C ILE A 27 -15.78 -17.03 6.99
N SER A 28 -16.21 -18.24 6.64
CA SER A 28 -15.79 -19.47 7.31
C SER A 28 -14.34 -19.89 7.00
N ASP A 29 -13.79 -19.45 5.86
CA ASP A 29 -12.41 -19.68 5.45
C ASP A 29 -11.59 -18.39 5.58
N GLN A 30 -11.10 -18.14 6.80
CA GLN A 30 -10.33 -16.92 7.12
C GLN A 30 -9.11 -16.71 6.23
N LYS A 31 -8.47 -17.79 5.77
CA LYS A 31 -7.27 -17.70 4.94
C LYS A 31 -7.65 -17.23 3.53
N ARG A 32 -8.64 -17.89 2.92
CA ARG A 32 -9.13 -17.51 1.60
C ARG A 32 -9.76 -16.13 1.60
N TYR A 33 -10.47 -15.77 2.67
CA TYR A 33 -11.02 -14.42 2.86
C TYR A 33 -9.91 -13.36 2.89
N ALA A 34 -8.83 -13.61 3.65
CA ALA A 34 -7.69 -12.69 3.71
C ALA A 34 -7.00 -12.52 2.34
N GLU A 35 -6.86 -13.61 1.57
CA GLU A 35 -6.28 -13.58 0.22
C GLU A 35 -7.18 -12.79 -0.76
N LEU A 36 -8.50 -13.05 -0.76
CA LEU A 36 -9.45 -12.33 -1.61
C LEU A 36 -9.56 -10.84 -1.24
N ASN A 37 -9.64 -10.53 0.06
CA ASN A 37 -9.73 -9.16 0.53
C ASN A 37 -8.48 -8.35 0.19
N ARG A 38 -7.31 -9.01 0.14
CA ARG A 38 -6.08 -8.39 -0.35
C ARG A 38 -6.16 -8.08 -1.84
N ARG A 39 -6.52 -9.06 -2.66
CA ARG A 39 -6.67 -8.87 -4.10
C ARG A 39 -7.69 -7.78 -4.41
N TYR A 40 -8.79 -7.72 -3.66
CA TYR A 40 -9.80 -6.67 -3.73
C TYR A 40 -9.18 -5.28 -3.53
N ARG A 41 -8.43 -5.07 -2.44
CA ARG A 41 -7.77 -3.78 -2.17
C ARG A 41 -6.76 -3.39 -3.25
N ASP A 42 -5.91 -4.33 -3.64
CA ASP A 42 -4.86 -4.09 -4.64
C ASP A 42 -5.46 -3.71 -6.00
N LEU A 43 -6.49 -4.46 -6.41
CA LEU A 43 -7.18 -4.21 -7.66
C LEU A 43 -8.01 -2.93 -7.60
N GLY A 44 -8.62 -2.62 -6.45
CA GLY A 44 -9.40 -1.41 -6.25
C GLY A 44 -8.55 -0.14 -6.39
N GLU A 45 -7.32 -0.15 -5.86
CA GLU A 45 -6.37 0.95 -6.04
C GLU A 45 -6.03 1.15 -7.53
N LEU A 46 -5.69 0.06 -8.24
CA LEU A 46 -5.37 0.11 -9.68
C LEU A 46 -6.57 0.59 -10.51
N VAL A 47 -7.76 0.07 -10.25
CA VAL A 47 -9.01 0.48 -10.94
C VAL A 47 -9.28 1.95 -10.69
N SER A 48 -9.13 2.44 -9.46
CA SER A 48 -9.31 3.87 -9.14
C SER A 48 -8.37 4.75 -9.96
N ARG A 49 -7.07 4.41 -10.03
CA ARG A 49 -6.11 5.21 -10.81
C ARG A 49 -6.37 5.17 -12.31
N LEU A 50 -6.79 4.03 -12.84
CA LEU A 50 -7.19 3.92 -14.24
C LEU A 50 -8.45 4.72 -14.58
N ARG A 51 -9.41 4.83 -13.65
CA ARG A 51 -10.57 5.72 -13.80
C ARG A 51 -10.16 7.18 -13.80
N ASP A 52 -9.30 7.58 -12.86
CA ASP A 52 -8.76 8.94 -12.80
C ASP A 52 -8.03 9.29 -14.12
N LEU A 53 -7.25 8.34 -14.67
CA LEU A 53 -6.55 8.51 -15.95
C LEU A 53 -7.53 8.64 -17.12
N GLY A 54 -8.59 7.83 -17.13
CA GLY A 54 -9.65 7.91 -18.12
C GLY A 54 -10.32 9.28 -18.11
N GLN A 55 -10.72 9.76 -16.93
CA GLN A 55 -11.34 11.07 -16.77
C GLN A 55 -10.40 12.19 -17.22
N ALA A 56 -9.13 12.19 -16.79
CA ALA A 56 -8.17 13.21 -17.20
C ALA A 56 -7.94 13.23 -18.72
N THR A 57 -8.01 12.05 -19.36
CA THR A 57 -7.91 11.93 -20.82
C THR A 57 -9.14 12.51 -21.53
N GLU A 58 -10.34 12.28 -21.00
CA GLU A 58 -11.58 12.87 -21.49
C GLU A 58 -11.59 14.40 -21.31
N ASP A 59 -11.18 14.88 -20.14
CA ASP A 59 -11.08 16.31 -19.82
C ASP A 59 -10.09 17.01 -20.76
N LEU A 60 -8.92 16.41 -21.00
CA LEU A 60 -7.94 16.93 -21.95
C LEU A 60 -8.51 17.02 -23.38
N ALA A 61 -9.24 16.00 -23.81
CA ALA A 61 -9.85 15.98 -25.13
C ALA A 61 -10.90 17.09 -25.28
N ALA A 62 -11.78 17.24 -24.27
CA ALA A 62 -12.79 18.30 -24.25
C ALA A 62 -12.17 19.71 -24.23
N ALA A 63 -11.16 19.94 -23.38
CA ALA A 63 -10.47 21.23 -23.29
C ALA A 63 -9.78 21.59 -24.61
N ARG A 64 -9.14 20.63 -25.28
CA ARG A 64 -8.52 20.83 -26.62
C ARG A 64 -9.53 21.14 -27.71
N GLU A 65 -10.70 20.50 -27.68
CA GLU A 65 -11.81 20.81 -28.60
C GLU A 65 -12.27 22.26 -28.40
N MET A 66 -12.57 22.65 -27.17
CA MET A 66 -13.00 24.02 -26.83
C MET A 66 -11.92 25.06 -27.12
N PHE A 67 -10.64 24.73 -26.91
CA PHE A 67 -9.51 25.64 -27.17
C PHE A 67 -9.43 26.08 -28.63
N THR A 68 -9.87 25.24 -29.56
CA THR A 68 -9.82 25.54 -31.00
C THR A 68 -10.70 26.75 -31.36
N ASP A 69 -11.84 26.90 -30.70
CA ASP A 69 -12.83 27.95 -30.97
C ASP A 69 -12.77 29.13 -29.96
N SER A 70 -11.81 29.11 -29.04
CA SER A 70 -11.65 30.11 -27.96
C SER A 70 -10.78 31.32 -28.34
N ASP A 71 -11.11 32.49 -27.80
CA ASP A 71 -10.33 33.72 -27.90
C ASP A 71 -10.19 34.44 -26.53
N GLY A 72 -9.37 35.50 -26.50
CA GLY A 72 -9.19 36.34 -25.31
C GLY A 72 -8.84 35.58 -24.03
N ASP A 73 -9.50 35.95 -22.93
CA ASP A 73 -9.27 35.40 -21.59
C ASP A 73 -9.71 33.91 -21.49
N ASP A 74 -10.73 33.49 -22.26
CA ASP A 74 -11.20 32.10 -22.28
C ASP A 74 -10.14 31.15 -22.83
N ARG A 75 -9.31 31.63 -23.77
CA ARG A 75 -8.22 30.85 -24.35
C ARG A 75 -7.06 30.61 -23.38
N GLU A 76 -6.76 31.58 -22.52
CA GLU A 76 -5.71 31.43 -21.50
C GLU A 76 -6.16 30.43 -20.42
N MET A 77 -7.42 30.52 -19.98
CA MET A 77 -8.02 29.57 -19.03
C MET A 77 -8.00 28.13 -19.57
N LEU A 78 -8.42 27.92 -20.82
CA LEU A 78 -8.40 26.59 -21.45
C LEU A 78 -6.99 26.03 -21.63
N ARG A 79 -5.98 26.90 -21.81
CA ARG A 79 -4.58 26.48 -21.86
C ARG A 79 -4.12 25.93 -20.50
N ASP A 80 -4.45 26.62 -19.42
CA ASP A 80 -4.12 26.17 -18.07
C ASP A 80 -4.83 24.83 -17.72
N GLU A 81 -6.07 24.65 -18.18
CA GLU A 81 -6.80 23.37 -18.05
C GLU A 81 -6.10 22.24 -18.82
N ILE A 82 -5.68 22.49 -20.07
CA ILE A 82 -4.91 21.53 -20.88
C ILE A 82 -3.61 21.15 -20.17
N ASP A 83 -2.82 22.13 -19.74
CA ASP A 83 -1.54 21.90 -19.08
C ASP A 83 -1.72 21.11 -17.77
N THR A 84 -2.80 21.40 -17.02
CA THR A 84 -3.15 20.67 -15.79
C THR A 84 -3.54 19.21 -16.08
N ALA A 85 -4.36 18.98 -17.10
CA ALA A 85 -4.79 17.63 -17.47
C ALA A 85 -3.62 16.79 -18.01
N GLU A 86 -2.73 17.38 -18.82
CA GLU A 86 -1.51 16.72 -19.29
C GLU A 86 -0.59 16.30 -18.12
N ALA A 87 -0.37 17.19 -17.16
CA ALA A 87 0.43 16.88 -15.98
C ALA A 87 -0.23 15.79 -15.11
N ALA A 88 -1.56 15.78 -15.00
CA ALA A 88 -2.30 14.75 -14.28
C ALA A 88 -2.16 13.38 -14.96
N ILE A 89 -2.26 13.33 -16.29
CA ILE A 89 -2.08 12.11 -17.09
C ILE A 89 -0.66 11.54 -16.89
N GLU A 90 0.38 12.36 -16.99
CA GLU A 90 1.77 11.91 -16.81
C GLU A 90 2.00 11.33 -15.40
N ARG A 91 1.50 12.02 -14.37
CA ARG A 91 1.59 11.54 -12.98
C ARG A 91 0.85 10.20 -12.80
N LEU A 92 -0.38 10.10 -13.30
CA LEU A 92 -1.21 8.90 -13.17
C LEU A 92 -0.58 7.71 -13.91
N ASP A 93 0.01 7.94 -15.08
CA ASP A 93 0.73 6.90 -15.83
C ASP A 93 1.90 6.32 -15.01
N GLU A 94 2.69 7.16 -14.34
CA GLU A 94 3.78 6.70 -13.47
C GLU A 94 3.26 5.95 -12.23
N GLU A 95 2.22 6.46 -11.57
CA GLU A 95 1.56 5.78 -10.45
C GLU A 95 1.05 4.39 -10.85
N ILE A 96 0.39 4.28 -12.01
CA ILE A 96 -0.14 3.01 -12.52
C ILE A 96 1.00 2.06 -12.87
N LYS A 97 2.10 2.52 -13.49
CA LYS A 97 3.28 1.68 -13.76
C LYS A 97 3.83 1.06 -12.49
N VAL A 98 3.91 1.83 -11.40
CA VAL A 98 4.35 1.33 -10.09
C VAL A 98 3.37 0.27 -9.55
N LEU A 99 2.06 0.50 -9.64
CA LEU A 99 1.04 -0.45 -9.20
C LEU A 99 1.04 -1.76 -9.99
N LEU A 100 1.48 -1.73 -11.25
CA LEU A 100 1.60 -2.91 -12.11
C LEU A 100 2.86 -3.76 -11.84
N LEU A 101 3.81 -3.25 -11.05
CA LEU A 101 4.98 -4.03 -10.66
C LEU A 101 4.55 -5.21 -9.77
N PRO A 102 5.18 -6.39 -9.93
CA PRO A 102 4.92 -7.50 -9.02
C PRO A 102 5.18 -7.08 -7.58
N LYS A 103 4.14 -7.15 -6.73
CA LYS A 103 4.30 -6.92 -5.29
C LYS A 103 5.15 -8.05 -4.70
N ASP A 104 6.01 -7.73 -3.72
CA ASP A 104 6.74 -8.75 -2.97
C ASP A 104 5.71 -9.64 -2.23
N PRO A 105 5.73 -10.97 -2.43
CA PRO A 105 4.78 -11.90 -1.80
C PRO A 105 4.81 -11.88 -0.27
N ASN A 106 5.84 -11.26 0.33
CA ASN A 106 5.98 -11.10 1.76
C ASN A 106 5.48 -9.75 2.30
N ASN A 107 5.18 -8.75 1.46
CA ASN A 107 4.77 -7.41 1.90
C ASN A 107 3.59 -7.42 2.89
N ASP A 108 2.74 -8.44 2.77
CA ASP A 108 1.55 -8.60 3.60
C ASP A 108 1.70 -9.67 4.69
N ARG A 109 2.93 -10.12 4.93
CA ARG A 109 3.23 -11.03 6.03
C ARG A 109 3.57 -10.22 7.27
N ASN A 110 3.07 -10.70 8.40
CA ASN A 110 3.53 -10.25 9.70
C ASN A 110 4.98 -10.70 9.90
N VAL A 111 5.75 -9.93 10.65
CA VAL A 111 7.17 -10.20 10.89
C VAL A 111 7.35 -10.68 12.32
N ILE A 112 8.21 -11.67 12.50
CA ILE A 112 8.74 -12.05 13.81
C ILE A 112 10.15 -11.49 13.87
N VAL A 113 10.44 -10.73 14.92
CA VAL A 113 11.74 -10.14 15.18
C VAL A 113 12.32 -10.82 16.40
N GLU A 114 13.55 -11.32 16.26
CA GLU A 114 14.34 -11.90 17.33
C GLU A 114 15.54 -10.99 17.62
N LEU A 115 15.63 -10.47 18.85
CA LEU A 115 16.77 -9.70 19.32
C LEU A 115 17.53 -10.55 20.35
N ARG A 116 18.83 -10.72 20.13
CA ARG A 116 19.69 -11.50 21.03
C ARG A 116 20.88 -10.68 21.48
N GLY A 117 21.13 -10.67 22.78
CA GLY A 117 22.39 -10.17 23.33
C GLY A 117 23.53 -11.05 22.83
N ALA A 118 24.38 -10.50 21.98
CA ALA A 118 25.49 -11.23 21.37
C ALA A 118 26.76 -11.07 22.23
N GLU A 119 27.89 -10.70 21.61
CA GLU A 119 29.14 -10.42 22.32
C GLU A 119 29.06 -9.07 23.05
N GLY A 120 29.55 -9.02 24.29
CA GLY A 120 29.49 -7.82 25.13
C GLY A 120 28.73 -7.97 26.45
N GLY A 121 28.28 -9.17 26.80
CA GLY A 121 27.72 -9.45 28.12
C GLY A 121 26.48 -8.60 28.44
N GLU A 122 26.48 -7.94 29.60
CA GLU A 122 25.32 -7.16 30.04
C GLU A 122 25.09 -5.90 29.19
N GLU A 123 26.11 -5.28 28.64
CA GLU A 123 25.95 -4.14 27.73
C GLU A 123 25.20 -4.53 26.46
N ALA A 124 25.46 -5.73 25.92
CA ALA A 124 24.72 -6.26 24.77
C ALA A 124 23.24 -6.51 25.10
N ASN A 125 22.97 -7.03 26.30
CA ASN A 125 21.59 -7.26 26.77
C ASN A 125 20.82 -5.94 26.94
N LEU A 126 21.48 -4.90 27.47
CA LEU A 126 20.89 -3.57 27.59
C LEU A 126 20.60 -2.96 26.21
N PHE A 127 21.50 -3.14 25.25
CA PHE A 127 21.28 -2.66 23.89
C PHE A 127 20.12 -3.39 23.19
N ALA A 128 19.96 -4.70 23.41
CA ALA A 128 18.81 -5.46 22.91
C ALA A 128 17.48 -4.91 23.46
N ARG A 129 17.46 -4.43 24.71
CA ARG A 129 16.31 -3.70 25.28
C ARG A 129 16.06 -2.37 24.58
N ASP A 130 17.10 -1.60 24.31
CA ASP A 130 16.94 -0.31 23.62
C ASP A 130 16.36 -0.52 22.21
N LEU A 131 16.82 -1.55 21.48
CA LEU A 131 16.23 -1.95 20.20
C LEU A 131 14.78 -2.41 20.33
N PHE A 132 14.47 -3.21 21.36
CA PHE A 132 13.10 -3.63 21.63
C PHE A 132 12.16 -2.42 21.84
N GLU A 133 12.55 -1.45 22.68
CA GLU A 133 11.75 -0.25 22.92
C GLU A 133 11.66 0.64 21.66
N MET A 134 12.73 0.71 20.87
CA MET A 134 12.73 1.38 19.56
C MET A 134 11.68 0.76 18.63
N TYR A 135 11.67 -0.56 18.44
CA TYR A 135 10.71 -1.25 17.58
C TYR A 135 9.28 -1.15 18.11
N ARG A 136 9.08 -1.21 19.43
CA ARG A 136 7.77 -1.01 20.06
C ARG A 136 7.22 0.39 19.79
N GLY A 137 8.07 1.41 19.89
CA GLY A 137 7.72 2.79 19.53
C GLY A 137 7.42 2.94 18.04
N PHE A 138 8.21 2.30 17.18
CA PHE A 138 8.00 2.31 15.73
C PHE A 138 6.68 1.66 15.32
N ALA A 139 6.39 0.46 15.85
CA ALA A 139 5.13 -0.25 15.61
C ALA A 139 3.92 0.59 16.00
N THR A 140 4.00 1.29 17.15
CA THR A 140 2.94 2.21 17.59
C THR A 140 2.70 3.33 16.59
N LYS A 141 3.76 3.96 16.06
CA LYS A 141 3.64 5.01 15.04
C LYS A 141 3.03 4.51 13.72
N GLN A 142 3.28 3.26 13.36
CA GLN A 142 2.71 2.64 12.16
C GLN A 142 1.32 2.01 12.40
N SER A 143 0.76 2.15 13.62
CA SER A 143 -0.49 1.48 14.02
C SER A 143 -0.46 -0.06 13.88
N TRP A 144 0.74 -0.64 13.99
CA TRP A 144 0.91 -2.09 13.98
C TRP A 144 0.67 -2.69 15.36
N LYS A 145 0.11 -3.89 15.37
CA LYS A 145 -0.03 -4.71 16.57
C LYS A 145 1.35 -5.27 16.95
N PHE A 146 1.75 -5.03 18.19
CA PHE A 146 2.99 -5.53 18.77
C PHE A 146 2.67 -6.59 19.82
N GLU A 147 3.16 -7.82 19.64
CA GLU A 147 2.93 -8.94 20.55
C GLU A 147 4.25 -9.57 20.96
N ILE A 148 4.58 -9.55 22.26
CA ILE A 148 5.73 -10.30 22.77
C ILE A 148 5.40 -11.79 22.74
N MET A 149 6.29 -12.60 22.18
CA MET A 149 6.16 -14.05 22.10
C MET A 149 6.98 -14.76 23.16
N ASP A 150 8.25 -14.35 23.33
CA ASP A 150 9.15 -14.84 24.36
C ASP A 150 10.12 -13.73 24.79
N ALA A 151 10.59 -13.78 26.04
CA ALA A 151 11.56 -12.82 26.56
C ALA A 151 12.37 -13.41 27.71
N GLN A 152 13.70 -13.33 27.59
CA GLN A 152 14.68 -13.69 28.61
C GLN A 152 15.38 -12.40 29.08
N VAL A 153 15.09 -12.03 30.33
CA VAL A 153 15.62 -10.79 30.93
C VAL A 153 16.96 -11.08 31.59
N SER A 154 17.95 -10.19 31.39
CA SER A 154 19.26 -10.28 32.04
C SER A 154 19.25 -9.68 33.45
N ASP A 155 20.30 -9.91 34.22
CA ASP A 155 20.39 -9.47 35.63
C ASP A 155 20.32 -7.94 35.77
N LEU A 156 20.85 -7.17 34.81
CA LEU A 156 20.76 -5.70 34.79
C LEU A 156 19.50 -5.17 34.07
N GLY A 157 18.54 -6.05 33.78
CA GLY A 157 17.25 -5.69 33.19
C GLY A 157 17.32 -5.40 31.69
N GLY A 158 18.32 -5.92 30.99
CA GLY A 158 18.35 -6.01 29.52
C GLY A 158 17.61 -7.27 29.02
N TYR A 159 17.69 -7.56 27.72
CA TYR A 159 17.22 -8.83 27.16
C TYR A 159 18.39 -9.65 26.61
N SER A 160 18.57 -10.88 27.11
CA SER A 160 19.49 -11.84 26.50
C SER A 160 18.90 -12.45 25.24
N ASP A 161 17.58 -12.68 25.23
CA ASP A 161 16.78 -13.00 24.05
C ASP A 161 15.40 -12.33 24.20
N VAL A 162 14.87 -11.74 23.13
CA VAL A 162 13.47 -11.34 23.07
C VAL A 162 12.94 -11.55 21.67
N THR A 163 11.79 -12.23 21.58
CA THR A 163 11.09 -12.53 20.34
C THR A 163 9.72 -11.86 20.38
N PHE A 164 9.40 -11.07 19.37
CA PHE A 164 8.10 -10.41 19.24
C PHE A 164 7.58 -10.42 17.82
N ARG A 165 6.25 -10.37 17.69
CA ARG A 165 5.53 -10.31 16.43
C ARG A 165 5.04 -8.89 16.18
N LEU A 166 5.30 -8.41 14.97
CA LEU A 166 4.71 -7.20 14.41
C LEU A 166 3.64 -7.60 13.39
N ALA A 167 2.41 -7.15 13.60
CA ALA A 167 1.30 -7.45 12.70
C ALA A 167 0.55 -6.20 12.24
N GLY A 168 0.39 -6.06 10.93
CA GLY A 168 -0.21 -4.89 10.30
C GLY A 168 0.11 -4.83 8.81
N ASP A 169 -0.42 -3.82 8.12
CA ASP A 169 -0.18 -3.64 6.70
C ASP A 169 1.24 -3.13 6.44
N GLY A 170 1.95 -3.76 5.50
CA GLY A 170 3.27 -3.33 5.02
C GLY A 170 4.43 -3.54 5.99
N VAL A 171 4.28 -4.39 7.01
CA VAL A 171 5.33 -4.62 8.04
C VAL A 171 6.64 -5.10 7.43
N TRP A 172 6.58 -5.94 6.40
CA TRP A 172 7.77 -6.51 5.75
C TRP A 172 8.56 -5.49 4.91
N SER A 173 7.88 -4.52 4.29
CA SER A 173 8.48 -3.58 3.34
C SER A 173 9.10 -2.32 3.96
N LYS A 174 9.02 -2.16 5.29
CA LYS A 174 9.30 -0.92 6.00
C LYS A 174 10.53 -0.98 6.88
#